data_AF-A0A9C9N1N5-F1
#
_entry.id   AF-A0A9C9N1N5-F1
#
_cell.length_a   1.000
_cell.length_b   1.000
_cell.length_c   1.000
_cell.angle_alpha   90.00
_cell.angle_beta   90.00
_cell.angle_gamma   90.00
#
_symmetry.space_group_name_H-M   'P 1'
#
loop_
_entity.id
_entity.type
_entity.pdbx_description
1 polymer ?
#
loop_
_entity_poly.entity_id
_entity_poly.type
_entity_poly.pdbx_seq_one_letter_code
_entity_poly.pdbx_strand_id
1 'polypeptide(L)'
;MSENEPTPVDEPAERPSRRSSRSRRRSTPGLTQLVAYIFVNILVSAATMLAVLLFWEQRIQQNQTPCVMPTLAPSDEAASEGTVEPFVAAIPPLEEEVLRIDNIFGAGYYQEEQVVLERVGSGDLSLHGWWLEDDQGNRFDFPANLTLKPDATLYLNSRVGESGALSLFWGAEGAVWQIGETARVYDPLGNLRAEYTIP
;
A
#
# COMPACT_ATOMS: atom_id res chain seq x y z
N MET A 1 82.43 -29.89 -33.07
CA MET A 1 81.53 -28.84 -33.58
C MET A 1 80.37 -28.75 -32.62
N SER A 2 80.16 -27.57 -32.03
CA SER A 2 79.06 -27.12 -31.16
C SER A 2 78.86 -27.86 -29.82
N GLU A 3 79.30 -27.29 -28.69
CA GLU A 3 78.64 -26.22 -27.90
C GLU A 3 77.45 -26.75 -27.09
N ASN A 4 77.63 -26.91 -25.77
CA ASN A 4 76.83 -26.21 -24.74
C ASN A 4 77.27 -26.65 -23.32
N GLU A 5 77.83 -25.71 -22.56
CA GLU A 5 77.68 -25.62 -21.10
C GLU A 5 76.37 -24.86 -20.79
N PRO A 6 75.95 -24.62 -19.52
CA PRO A 6 76.03 -25.40 -18.28
C PRO A 6 74.64 -25.49 -17.60
N THR A 7 74.49 -26.25 -16.51
CA THR A 7 73.90 -25.76 -15.23
C THR A 7 73.79 -26.89 -14.19
N PRO A 8 74.23 -26.66 -12.93
CA PRO A 8 73.92 -27.51 -11.80
C PRO A 8 72.67 -26.96 -11.08
N VAL A 9 71.68 -27.80 -10.82
CA VAL A 9 70.61 -27.47 -9.86
C VAL A 9 70.40 -28.66 -8.94
N ASP A 10 70.78 -28.41 -7.69
CA ASP A 10 70.59 -29.18 -6.50
C ASP A 10 69.08 -29.40 -6.26
N GLU A 11 68.59 -30.64 -6.38
CA GLU A 11 67.23 -31.01 -5.98
C GLU A 11 67.25 -32.28 -5.13
N PRO A 12 67.39 -32.16 -3.79
CA PRO A 12 66.98 -33.23 -2.89
C PRO A 12 65.48 -33.14 -2.62
N ALA A 13 64.77 -34.10 -3.21
CA ALA A 13 63.35 -34.37 -3.03
C ALA A 13 62.95 -34.44 -1.53
N GLU A 14 61.95 -33.61 -1.22
CA GLU A 14 60.81 -33.90 -0.35
C GLU A 14 61.06 -34.51 1.04
N ARG A 15 61.05 -33.62 2.05
CA ARG A 15 60.80 -33.99 3.45
C ARG A 15 59.33 -34.43 3.61
N PRO A 16 59.03 -35.55 4.28
CA PRO A 16 57.65 -35.93 4.56
C PRO A 16 56.98 -34.93 5.50
N SER A 17 55.87 -34.36 5.02
CA SER A 17 55.02 -33.43 5.72
C SER A 17 54.38 -34.10 6.95
N ARG A 18 54.90 -33.80 8.15
CA ARG A 18 54.20 -34.07 9.43
C ARG A 18 52.99 -33.15 9.55
N ARG A 19 51.91 -33.46 8.84
CA ARG A 19 50.61 -32.83 9.02
C ARG A 19 49.94 -33.49 10.24
N SER A 20 50.17 -32.91 11.41
CA SER A 20 49.47 -33.32 12.63
C SER A 20 47.98 -32.98 12.50
N SER A 21 47.19 -34.01 12.28
CA SER A 21 45.73 -34.01 12.33
C SER A 21 45.25 -33.80 13.77
N ARG A 22 45.24 -32.54 14.22
CA ARG A 22 44.50 -32.18 15.44
C ARG A 22 43.00 -32.17 15.13
N SER A 23 42.37 -33.27 15.51
CA SER A 23 40.92 -33.44 15.56
C SER A 23 40.24 -32.26 16.27
N ARG A 24 39.50 -31.46 15.52
CA ARG A 24 38.52 -30.53 16.10
C ARG A 24 37.43 -31.39 16.73
N ARG A 25 37.53 -31.62 18.05
CA ARG A 25 36.41 -32.09 18.87
C ARG A 25 35.25 -31.11 18.67
N ARG A 26 34.27 -31.47 17.84
CA ARG A 26 32.96 -30.81 17.85
C ARG A 26 32.31 -31.23 19.17
N SER A 27 32.41 -30.39 20.18
CA SER A 27 31.54 -30.48 21.35
C SER A 27 30.13 -30.21 20.84
N THR A 28 29.33 -31.26 20.64
CA THR A 28 27.89 -31.12 20.44
C THR A 28 27.34 -30.47 21.72
N PRO A 29 26.68 -29.30 21.66
CA PRO A 29 26.03 -28.73 22.82
C PRO A 29 25.08 -29.78 23.39
N GLY A 30 25.10 -30.00 24.71
CA GLY A 30 24.27 -31.00 25.36
C GLY A 30 22.80 -30.75 25.01
N LEU A 31 22.01 -31.83 24.84
CA LEU A 31 20.59 -31.77 24.45
C LEU A 31 19.78 -30.69 25.20
N THR A 32 20.11 -30.43 26.47
CA THR A 32 19.52 -29.37 27.32
C THR A 32 19.83 -27.95 26.85
N GLN A 33 21.02 -27.67 26.32
CA GLN A 33 21.36 -26.37 25.73
C GLN A 33 20.65 -26.15 24.40
N LEU A 34 20.47 -27.22 23.61
CA LEU A 34 19.70 -27.15 22.37
C LEU A 34 18.21 -26.90 22.66
N VAL A 35 17.65 -27.60 23.65
CA VAL A 35 16.27 -27.40 24.12
C VAL A 35 16.08 -25.97 24.63
N ALA A 36 16.99 -25.48 25.50
CA ALA A 36 16.95 -24.10 25.99
C ALA A 36 17.03 -23.08 24.84
N TYR A 37 17.89 -23.31 23.85
CA TYR A 37 18.02 -22.45 22.68
C TYR A 37 16.75 -22.44 21.81
N ILE A 38 16.09 -23.60 21.63
CA ILE A 38 14.82 -23.70 20.92
C ILE A 38 13.74 -22.89 21.65
N PHE A 39 13.63 -23.00 22.98
CA PHE A 39 12.67 -22.22 23.76
C PHE A 39 12.90 -20.71 23.65
N VAL A 40 14.16 -20.27 23.74
CA VAL A 40 14.51 -18.85 23.56
C VAL A 40 14.10 -18.39 22.16
N ASN A 41 14.38 -19.17 21.13
CA ASN A 41 14.04 -18.80 19.76
C ASN A 41 12.51 -18.74 19.52
N ILE A 42 11.75 -19.67 20.11
CA ILE A 42 10.28 -19.65 20.08
C ILE A 42 9.77 -18.39 20.80
N LEU A 43 10.32 -18.05 21.97
CA LEU A 43 9.88 -16.90 22.74
C LEU A 43 10.15 -15.58 22.01
N VAL A 44 11.33 -15.46 21.39
CA VAL A 44 11.67 -14.32 20.53
C VAL A 44 10.70 -14.23 19.34
N SER A 45 10.39 -15.35 18.67
CA SER A 45 9.47 -15.37 17.53
C SER A 45 8.02 -15.05 17.93
N ALA A 46 7.57 -15.56 19.08
CA ALA A 46 6.25 -15.26 19.62
C ALA A 46 6.14 -13.78 20.03
N ALA A 47 7.19 -13.24 20.64
CA ALA A 47 7.25 -11.83 21.02
C ALA A 47 7.27 -10.89 19.81
N THR A 48 8.01 -11.25 18.74
CA THR A 48 8.01 -10.45 17.51
C THR A 48 6.65 -10.49 16.81
N MET A 49 6.02 -11.67 16.72
CA MET A 49 4.66 -11.79 16.16
C MET A 49 3.65 -11.01 16.99
N LEU A 50 3.70 -11.10 18.32
CA LEU A 50 2.84 -10.35 19.22
C LEU A 50 3.06 -8.83 19.08
N ALA A 51 4.30 -8.36 18.97
CA ALA A 51 4.60 -6.94 18.79
C ALA A 51 4.02 -6.40 17.46
N VAL A 52 4.11 -7.17 16.38
CA VAL A 52 3.49 -6.80 15.09
C VAL A 52 1.97 -6.74 15.20
N LEU A 53 1.34 -7.74 15.85
CA LEU A 53 -0.11 -7.77 16.05
C LEU A 53 -0.57 -6.61 16.93
N LEU A 54 0.12 -6.32 18.03
CA LEU A 54 -0.20 -5.19 18.92
C LEU A 54 -0.01 -3.84 18.21
N PHE A 55 1.04 -3.68 17.40
CA PHE A 55 1.26 -2.47 16.61
C PHE A 55 0.15 -2.27 15.57
N TRP A 56 -0.30 -3.35 14.93
CA TRP A 56 -1.42 -3.32 13.99
C TRP A 56 -2.77 -3.05 14.69
N GLU A 57 -3.06 -3.72 15.81
CA GLU A 57 -4.30 -3.55 16.58
C GLU A 57 -4.43 -2.13 17.15
N GLN A 58 -3.33 -1.59 17.69
CA GLN A 58 -3.29 -0.22 18.20
C GLN A 58 -3.56 0.81 17.09
N ARG A 59 -3.09 0.56 15.85
CA ARG A 59 -3.41 1.39 14.69
C ARG A 59 -4.88 1.29 14.29
N ILE A 60 -5.51 0.12 14.38
CA ILE A 60 -6.94 -0.08 14.07
C ILE A 60 -7.83 0.69 15.06
N GLN A 61 -7.55 0.64 16.37
CA GLN A 61 -8.37 1.32 17.39
C GLN A 61 -8.29 2.85 17.31
N GLN A 62 -7.17 3.44 16.87
CA GLN A 62 -7.10 4.91 16.68
C GLN A 62 -7.98 5.41 15.54
N ASN A 63 -8.31 4.56 14.57
CA ASN A 63 -9.18 4.90 13.45
C ASN A 63 -10.68 4.74 13.78
N GLN A 64 -11.04 4.31 14.99
CA GLN A 64 -12.42 4.23 15.47
C GLN A 64 -12.70 5.39 16.42
N THR A 65 -13.13 6.54 15.90
CA THR A 65 -13.75 7.57 16.74
C THR A 65 -15.07 7.03 17.31
N PRO A 66 -15.27 7.00 18.64
CA PRO A 66 -16.57 6.68 19.20
C PRO A 66 -17.58 7.73 18.74
N CYS A 67 -18.67 7.27 18.12
CA CYS A 67 -19.78 8.12 17.75
C CYS A 67 -20.40 8.66 19.05
N VAL A 68 -20.13 9.92 19.38
CA VAL A 68 -20.72 10.58 20.54
C VAL A 68 -22.20 10.79 20.21
N MET A 69 -23.09 10.08 20.89
CA MET A 69 -24.52 10.36 20.79
C MET A 69 -24.78 11.78 21.34
N PRO A 70 -25.53 12.65 20.65
CA PRO A 70 -25.90 13.93 21.20
C PRO A 70 -26.88 13.71 22.36
N THR A 71 -26.41 13.96 23.58
CA THR A 71 -27.29 14.19 24.73
C THR A 71 -28.03 15.51 24.48
N LEU A 72 -29.37 15.45 24.45
CA LEU A 72 -30.27 16.59 24.38
C LEU A 72 -30.05 17.50 25.60
N ALA A 73 -29.35 18.61 25.41
CA ALA A 73 -29.40 19.76 26.31
C ALA A 73 -30.57 20.66 25.87
N PRO A 74 -31.43 21.13 26.79
CA PRO A 74 -32.54 21.99 26.41
C PRO A 74 -32.03 23.36 25.96
N SER A 75 -32.65 23.84 24.89
CA SER A 75 -32.51 25.20 24.38
C SER A 75 -33.00 26.22 25.40
N ASP A 76 -32.20 27.27 25.58
CA ASP A 76 -32.71 28.62 25.84
C ASP A 76 -31.89 29.61 25.00
N GLU A 77 -32.57 30.10 23.95
CA GLU A 77 -32.72 31.51 23.59
C GLU A 77 -31.48 32.42 23.55
N ALA A 78 -31.05 32.80 22.34
CA ALA A 78 -31.20 34.18 21.83
C ALA A 78 -30.42 34.39 20.52
N ALA A 79 -31.20 34.72 19.48
CA ALA A 79 -30.90 35.53 18.31
C ALA A 79 -29.43 35.91 18.01
N SER A 80 -28.94 35.43 16.87
CA SER A 80 -28.19 36.28 15.94
C SER A 80 -28.58 35.91 14.52
N GLU A 81 -29.28 36.83 13.86
CA GLU A 81 -29.56 36.80 12.44
C GLU A 81 -28.23 36.79 11.67
N GLY A 82 -27.89 35.63 11.13
CA GLY A 82 -26.86 35.47 10.11
C GLY A 82 -27.43 34.58 9.03
N THR A 83 -27.55 35.13 7.83
CA THR A 83 -27.87 34.46 6.57
C THR A 83 -27.53 32.97 6.57
N VAL A 84 -28.57 32.14 6.56
CA VAL A 84 -28.49 30.69 6.31
C VAL A 84 -28.10 30.47 4.84
N GLU A 85 -26.80 30.36 4.55
CA GLU A 85 -26.35 29.53 3.43
C GLU A 85 -26.29 28.08 3.92
N PRO A 86 -26.95 27.13 3.25
CA PRO A 86 -26.94 25.74 3.67
C PRO A 86 -25.52 25.19 3.52
N PHE A 87 -24.96 24.69 4.63
CA PHE A 87 -23.78 23.84 4.64
C PHE A 87 -24.14 22.47 4.04
N VAL A 88 -24.37 22.44 2.73
CA VAL A 88 -24.11 21.25 1.92
C VAL A 88 -22.59 21.24 1.77
N ALA A 89 -21.91 20.11 2.01
CA ALA A 89 -20.51 19.98 1.64
C ALA A 89 -20.36 20.47 0.20
N ALA A 90 -19.74 21.65 0.01
CA ALA A 90 -19.89 22.39 -1.24
C ALA A 90 -19.20 21.60 -2.35
N ILE A 91 -20.01 20.95 -3.19
CA ILE A 91 -19.53 20.34 -4.41
C ILE A 91 -18.93 21.48 -5.23
N PRO A 92 -17.66 21.40 -5.67
CA PRO A 92 -17.03 22.47 -6.44
C PRO A 92 -17.83 22.79 -7.72
N PRO A 93 -17.76 24.04 -8.23
CA PRO A 93 -18.35 24.41 -9.51
C PRO A 93 -17.96 23.42 -10.62
N LEU A 94 -18.85 23.19 -11.59
CA LEU A 94 -18.61 22.19 -12.64
C LEU A 94 -17.45 22.56 -13.57
N GLU A 95 -17.21 23.86 -13.73
CA GLU A 95 -16.18 24.41 -14.59
C GLU A 95 -14.77 24.30 -13.98
N GLU A 96 -14.66 23.97 -12.69
CA GLU A 96 -13.38 23.75 -12.02
C GLU A 96 -12.96 22.29 -12.17
N GLU A 97 -11.80 22.06 -12.78
CA GLU A 97 -11.16 20.75 -12.79
C GLU A 97 -10.63 20.47 -11.39
N VAL A 98 -11.33 19.63 -10.64
CA VAL A 98 -10.97 19.27 -9.27
C VAL A 98 -10.37 17.89 -9.15
N LEU A 99 -10.45 17.06 -10.19
CA LEU A 99 -9.93 15.71 -10.18
C LEU A 99 -9.52 15.34 -11.61
N ARG A 100 -8.43 14.60 -11.75
CA ARG A 100 -7.95 14.07 -13.03
C ARG A 100 -7.64 12.60 -12.89
N ILE A 101 -7.94 11.82 -13.91
CA ILE A 101 -7.39 10.46 -14.05
C ILE A 101 -6.05 10.63 -14.79
N ASP A 102 -4.93 10.40 -14.11
CA ASP A 102 -3.59 10.54 -14.69
C ASP A 102 -3.29 9.39 -15.65
N ASN A 103 -3.55 8.15 -15.21
CA ASN A 103 -3.33 6.96 -16.02
C ASN A 103 -4.11 5.74 -15.52
N ILE A 104 -4.26 4.74 -16.38
CA ILE A 104 -4.73 3.40 -16.03
C ILE A 104 -3.67 2.39 -16.46
N PHE A 105 -3.00 1.78 -15.50
CA PHE A 105 -1.98 0.77 -15.74
C PHE A 105 -2.59 -0.62 -15.82
N GLY A 106 -1.91 -1.52 -16.54
CA GLY A 106 -2.23 -2.95 -16.53
C GLY A 106 -3.59 -3.32 -17.12
N ALA A 107 -4.20 -2.47 -17.96
CA ALA A 107 -5.51 -2.76 -18.57
C ALA A 107 -5.53 -4.15 -19.23
N GLY A 108 -6.53 -4.95 -18.88
CA GLY A 108 -6.69 -6.34 -19.33
C GLY A 108 -5.90 -7.36 -18.50
N TYR A 109 -5.03 -6.92 -17.59
CA TYR A 109 -4.24 -7.75 -16.69
C TYR A 109 -4.72 -7.54 -15.25
N TYR A 110 -5.78 -8.26 -14.85
CA TYR A 110 -6.46 -8.14 -13.55
C TYR A 110 -5.55 -7.88 -12.32
N GLN A 111 -4.40 -8.55 -12.24
CA GLN A 111 -3.49 -8.39 -11.09
C GLN A 111 -2.72 -7.07 -11.08
N GLU A 112 -2.55 -6.44 -12.24
CA GLU A 112 -1.78 -5.24 -12.48
C GLU A 112 -2.65 -4.00 -12.73
N GLU A 113 -3.97 -4.18 -12.86
CA GLU A 113 -4.90 -3.08 -13.09
C GLU A 113 -4.91 -2.08 -11.93
N GLN A 114 -4.57 -0.84 -12.27
CA GLN A 114 -4.57 0.27 -11.33
C GLN A 114 -4.91 1.58 -12.02
N VAL A 115 -5.96 2.23 -11.54
CA VAL A 115 -6.31 3.61 -11.89
C VAL A 115 -5.57 4.56 -10.96
N VAL A 116 -4.95 5.58 -11.52
CA VAL A 116 -4.29 6.66 -10.79
C VAL A 116 -5.11 7.92 -10.95
N LEU A 117 -5.68 8.40 -9.85
CA LEU A 117 -6.43 9.65 -9.79
C LEU A 117 -5.64 10.71 -9.02
N GLU A 118 -5.62 11.93 -9.53
CA GLU A 118 -4.90 13.05 -8.95
C GLU A 118 -5.86 14.18 -8.59
N ARG A 119 -5.68 14.74 -7.40
CA ARG A 119 -6.36 15.98 -7.00
C ARG A 119 -5.64 17.19 -7.58
N VAL A 120 -6.27 17.86 -8.55
CA VAL A 120 -5.70 19.02 -9.28
C VAL A 120 -6.28 20.39 -8.88
N GLY A 121 -7.33 20.41 -8.07
CA GLY A 121 -7.96 21.64 -7.56
C GLY A 121 -7.46 22.10 -6.18
N SER A 122 -7.84 23.30 -5.77
CA SER A 122 -7.46 23.85 -4.46
C SER A 122 -8.37 23.37 -3.32
N GLY A 123 -7.83 23.28 -2.10
CA GLY A 123 -8.57 22.84 -0.90
C GLY A 123 -8.79 21.33 -0.82
N ASP A 124 -9.55 20.89 0.18
CA ASP A 124 -9.88 19.49 0.39
C ASP A 124 -11.13 19.09 -0.41
N LEU A 125 -11.17 17.89 -0.99
CA LEU A 125 -12.30 17.37 -1.79
C LEU A 125 -12.79 16.10 -1.15
N SER A 126 -14.01 16.14 -0.64
CA SER A 126 -14.72 14.92 -0.24
C SER A 126 -15.22 14.20 -1.47
N LEU A 127 -14.90 12.91 -1.58
CA LEU A 127 -15.41 12.02 -2.63
C LEU A 127 -16.68 11.28 -2.19
N HIS A 128 -17.38 11.78 -1.18
CA HIS A 128 -18.63 11.18 -0.72
C HIS A 128 -19.70 11.19 -1.83
N GLY A 129 -20.13 10.00 -2.25
CA GLY A 129 -21.16 9.82 -3.27
C GLY A 129 -20.65 9.97 -4.70
N TRP A 130 -19.34 10.18 -4.88
CA TRP A 130 -18.70 10.14 -6.19
C TRP A 130 -18.54 8.68 -6.63
N TRP A 131 -18.48 8.44 -7.93
CA TRP A 131 -18.18 7.11 -8.46
C TRP A 131 -17.33 7.17 -9.72
N LEU A 132 -16.65 6.05 -10.00
CA LEU A 132 -15.95 5.78 -11.24
C LEU A 132 -16.74 4.74 -12.04
N GLU A 133 -16.86 4.92 -13.34
CA GLU A 133 -17.59 4.03 -14.25
C GLU A 133 -16.79 3.83 -15.55
N ASP A 134 -16.89 2.64 -16.15
CA ASP A 134 -16.32 2.32 -17.45
C ASP A 134 -17.40 2.30 -18.57
N ASP A 135 -17.05 1.89 -19.80
CA ASP A 135 -18.00 1.84 -20.91
C ASP A 135 -18.94 0.61 -20.84
N GLN A 136 -18.60 -0.36 -20.00
CA GLN A 136 -19.33 -1.62 -19.82
C GLN A 136 -20.33 -1.53 -18.66
N GLY A 137 -20.33 -0.42 -17.92
CA GLY A 137 -21.20 -0.16 -16.78
C GLY A 137 -20.66 -0.74 -15.46
N ASN A 138 -19.39 -1.16 -15.41
CA ASN A 138 -18.75 -1.49 -14.15
C ASN A 138 -18.56 -0.19 -13.36
N ARG A 139 -19.13 -0.16 -12.14
CA ARG A 139 -19.12 1.01 -11.27
C ARG A 139 -18.39 0.75 -9.95
N PHE A 140 -17.58 1.71 -9.54
CA PHE A 140 -16.94 1.78 -8.23
C PHE A 140 -17.37 3.03 -7.49
N ASP A 141 -18.10 2.87 -6.38
CA ASP A 141 -18.48 3.98 -5.50
C ASP A 141 -17.33 4.30 -4.52
N PHE A 142 -16.92 5.56 -4.46
CA PHE A 142 -15.87 5.96 -3.53
C PHE A 142 -16.36 5.93 -2.07
N PRO A 143 -15.50 5.57 -1.10
CA PRO A 143 -15.86 5.56 0.31
C PRO A 143 -16.33 6.94 0.80
N ALA A 144 -17.43 6.98 1.55
CA ALA A 144 -18.05 8.23 2.01
C ALA A 144 -17.14 9.11 2.89
N ASN A 145 -16.14 8.53 3.54
CA ASN A 145 -15.18 9.22 4.39
C ASN A 145 -13.86 9.58 3.68
N LEU A 146 -13.78 9.36 2.36
CA LEU A 146 -12.60 9.68 1.58
C LEU A 146 -12.55 11.18 1.26
N THR A 147 -11.46 11.82 1.69
CA THR A 147 -11.18 13.23 1.39
C THR A 147 -9.77 13.34 0.81
N LEU A 148 -9.68 13.89 -0.40
CA LEU A 148 -8.41 14.17 -1.07
C LEU A 148 -7.93 15.59 -0.73
N LYS A 149 -6.71 15.66 -0.22
CA LYS A 149 -5.98 16.93 -0.04
C LYS A 149 -5.47 17.44 -1.39
N PRO A 150 -5.11 18.74 -1.50
CA PRO A 150 -4.41 19.25 -2.68
C PRO A 150 -3.21 18.37 -3.04
N ASP A 151 -3.01 18.12 -4.34
CA ASP A 151 -1.92 17.32 -4.90
C ASP A 151 -1.88 15.85 -4.43
N ALA A 152 -2.95 15.36 -3.79
CA ALA A 152 -3.03 13.96 -3.37
C ALA A 152 -3.30 13.04 -4.57
N THR A 153 -2.59 11.92 -4.61
CA THR A 153 -2.80 10.84 -5.58
C THR A 153 -3.52 9.67 -4.92
N LEU A 154 -4.61 9.24 -5.52
CA LEU A 154 -5.41 8.07 -5.14
C LEU A 154 -5.15 6.94 -6.13
N TYR A 155 -4.86 5.76 -5.62
CA TYR A 155 -4.67 4.55 -6.39
C TYR A 155 -5.88 3.64 -6.20
N LEU A 156 -6.51 3.20 -7.29
CA LEU A 156 -7.60 2.22 -7.25
C LEU A 156 -7.18 0.97 -8.02
N ASN A 157 -7.05 -0.16 -7.32
CA ASN A 157 -6.71 -1.44 -7.93
C ASN A 157 -8.01 -2.22 -8.21
N SER A 158 -8.14 -2.86 -9.36
CA SER A 158 -9.34 -3.65 -9.69
C SER A 158 -9.47 -4.91 -8.81
N ARG A 159 -8.35 -5.49 -8.41
CA ARG A 159 -8.31 -6.73 -7.61
C ARG A 159 -8.87 -6.55 -6.19
N VAL A 160 -9.14 -7.69 -5.55
CA VAL A 160 -9.45 -7.74 -4.11
C VAL A 160 -8.27 -7.29 -3.25
N GLY A 161 -8.58 -6.62 -2.14
CA GLY A 161 -7.59 -6.16 -1.17
C GLY A 161 -8.23 -5.29 -0.08
N GLU A 162 -7.39 -4.84 0.85
CA GLU A 162 -7.83 -3.97 1.95
C GLU A 162 -7.62 -2.50 1.57
N SER A 163 -8.71 -1.74 1.51
CA SER A 163 -8.67 -0.32 1.19
C SER A 163 -8.11 0.51 2.36
N GLY A 164 -7.16 1.38 2.06
CA GLY A 164 -6.58 2.37 2.97
C GLY A 164 -6.99 3.80 2.61
N ALA A 165 -6.20 4.78 3.08
CA ALA A 165 -6.53 6.20 2.90
C ALA A 165 -6.43 6.70 1.45
N LEU A 166 -5.44 6.24 0.69
CA LEU A 166 -5.18 6.65 -0.71
C LEU A 166 -4.92 5.47 -1.65
N SER A 167 -5.11 4.25 -1.17
CA SER A 167 -5.00 3.04 -1.98
C SER A 167 -6.25 2.21 -1.73
N LEU A 168 -7.08 2.09 -2.76
CA LEU A 168 -8.37 1.42 -2.74
C LEU A 168 -8.30 0.15 -3.57
N PHE A 169 -9.23 -0.75 -3.27
CA PHE A 169 -9.39 -2.01 -3.96
C PHE A 169 -10.86 -2.16 -4.33
N TRP A 170 -11.13 -2.33 -5.63
CA TRP A 170 -12.46 -2.54 -6.16
C TRP A 170 -13.02 -3.89 -5.70
N GLY A 171 -12.19 -4.91 -5.66
CA GLY A 171 -12.66 -6.28 -5.40
C GLY A 171 -13.50 -6.83 -6.54
N ALA A 172 -13.20 -6.43 -7.77
CA ALA A 172 -13.80 -7.00 -8.96
C ALA A 172 -13.44 -8.49 -9.11
N GLU A 173 -14.29 -9.27 -9.80
CA GLU A 173 -14.06 -10.69 -10.02
C GLU A 173 -13.04 -10.97 -11.15
N GLY A 174 -12.68 -9.94 -11.92
CA GLY A 174 -11.76 -10.02 -13.05
C GLY A 174 -11.26 -8.66 -13.49
N ALA A 175 -10.57 -8.63 -14.63
CA ALA A 175 -10.11 -7.40 -15.26
C ALA A 175 -11.32 -6.51 -15.58
N VAL A 176 -11.27 -5.26 -15.14
CA VAL A 176 -12.31 -4.25 -15.39
C VAL A 176 -11.98 -3.48 -16.66
N TRP A 177 -10.70 -3.17 -16.87
CA TRP A 177 -10.27 -2.21 -17.88
C TRP A 177 -9.81 -2.89 -19.15
N GLN A 178 -10.13 -2.31 -20.30
CA GLN A 178 -9.62 -2.75 -21.60
C GLN A 178 -8.96 -1.62 -22.39
N ILE A 179 -8.02 -1.95 -23.27
CA ILE A 179 -7.42 -0.96 -24.17
C ILE A 179 -8.51 -0.37 -25.08
N GLY A 180 -8.52 0.96 -25.24
CA GLY A 180 -9.51 1.70 -26.02
C GLY A 180 -10.80 2.05 -25.28
N GLU A 181 -10.95 1.63 -24.02
CA GLU A 181 -12.08 1.98 -23.15
C GLU A 181 -11.89 3.34 -22.48
N THR A 182 -13.00 4.00 -22.13
CA THR A 182 -13.02 5.25 -21.39
C THR A 182 -13.48 5.05 -19.94
N ALA A 183 -12.65 5.47 -18.99
CA ALA A 183 -13.00 5.61 -17.59
C ALA A 183 -13.58 7.01 -17.32
N ARG A 184 -14.65 7.09 -16.52
CA ARG A 184 -15.36 8.34 -16.20
C ARG A 184 -15.63 8.47 -14.72
N VAL A 185 -15.31 9.62 -14.12
CA VAL A 185 -15.66 9.95 -12.74
C VAL A 185 -16.82 10.91 -12.73
N TYR A 186 -17.82 10.62 -11.89
CA TYR A 186 -18.99 11.44 -11.69
C TYR A 186 -19.09 11.94 -10.25
N ASP A 187 -19.61 13.15 -10.10
CA ASP A 187 -20.00 13.69 -8.81
C ASP A 187 -21.37 13.14 -8.34
N PRO A 188 -21.79 13.39 -7.09
CA PRO A 188 -23.05 12.85 -6.54
C PRO A 188 -24.31 13.33 -7.26
N LEU A 189 -24.21 14.38 -8.08
CA LEU A 189 -25.30 14.90 -8.90
C LEU A 189 -25.30 14.26 -10.31
N GLY A 190 -24.33 13.42 -10.62
CA GLY A 190 -24.16 12.77 -11.92
C GLY A 190 -23.49 13.62 -12.97
N ASN A 191 -22.81 14.71 -12.58
CA ASN A 191 -22.02 15.48 -13.55
C ASN A 191 -20.67 14.79 -13.78
N LEU A 192 -20.24 14.73 -15.04
CA LEU A 192 -18.92 14.24 -15.41
C LEU A 192 -17.84 15.21 -14.90
N ARG A 193 -16.85 14.69 -14.18
CA ARG A 193 -15.76 15.46 -13.57
C ARG A 193 -14.39 15.15 -14.13
N ALA A 194 -14.18 13.91 -14.56
CA ALA A 194 -12.96 13.47 -15.22
C ALA A 194 -13.27 12.34 -16.19
N GLU A 195 -12.53 12.27 -17.28
CA GLU A 195 -12.56 11.17 -18.22
C GLU A 195 -11.14 10.83 -18.68
N TYR A 196 -10.90 9.56 -19.01
CA TYR A 196 -9.63 9.09 -19.54
C TYR A 196 -9.84 7.90 -20.46
N THR A 197 -9.33 8.00 -21.69
CA THR A 197 -9.36 6.90 -22.66
C THR A 197 -8.03 6.17 -22.63
N ILE A 198 -8.09 4.85 -22.42
CA ILE A 198 -6.92 3.98 -22.37
C ILE A 198 -6.33 3.87 -23.78
N PRO A 199 -5.06 4.28 -24.00
CA PRO A 199 -4.45 4.37 -25.33
C PRO A 199 -4.08 3.02 -25.95
#